data_AF-A0A3S8S0P2-F1
#
_entry.id   AF-A0A3S8S0P2-F1
#
_cell.length_a   1.000
_cell.length_b   1.000
_cell.length_c   1.000
_cell.angle_alpha   90.00
_cell.angle_beta   90.00
_cell.angle_gamma   90.00
#
_symmetry.space_group_name_H-M   'P 1'
#
loop_
_entity.id
_entity.type
_entity.pdbx_description
1 polymer ?
#
loop_
_entity_poly.entity_id
_entity_poly.type
_entity_poly.pdbx_seq_one_letter_code
_entity_poly.pdbx_strand_id
1 'polypeptide(L)'
;MIKIFRSTDQLEAIEFADSERETIQQLIALTGKSITVEYGEDGAVRAGIIMDAAKMKVVNLGQYVYRDREGNIGICDYEYLVERFELLDTTPTESN
;
A
#
# COMPACT_ATOMS: atom_id res chain seq x y z
N MET A 1 10.62 2.19 3.19
CA MET A 1 10.60 3.65 2.94
C MET A 1 9.16 4.05 2.62
N ILE A 2 8.56 4.98 3.34
CA ILE A 2 7.18 5.40 3.11
C ILE A 2 7.18 6.54 2.08
N LYS A 3 6.35 6.45 1.04
CA LYS A 3 6.05 7.60 0.17
C LYS A 3 4.59 7.95 0.34
N ILE A 4 4.32 9.06 1.02
CA ILE A 4 2.97 9.56 1.25
C ILE A 4 2.66 10.55 0.12
N PHE A 5 1.85 10.11 -0.82
CA PHE A 5 1.26 11.01 -1.80
C PHE A 5 0.08 11.71 -1.12
N ARG A 6 -0.15 12.99 -1.39
CA ARG A 6 -1.35 13.71 -0.90
C ARG A 6 -1.74 14.70 -1.99
N SER A 7 -2.82 14.40 -2.71
CA SER A 7 -3.41 15.33 -3.69
C SER A 7 -4.39 16.30 -3.02
N THR A 8 -4.87 17.28 -3.78
CA THR A 8 -6.02 18.16 -3.48
C THR A 8 -7.23 17.39 -2.95
N ASP A 9 -7.30 16.08 -3.24
CA ASP A 9 -8.30 15.13 -2.76
C ASP A 9 -7.87 14.17 -1.62
N GLN A 10 -6.78 14.43 -0.89
CA GLN A 10 -6.28 13.60 0.25
C GLN A 10 -6.35 12.08 -0.02
N LEU A 11 -5.62 11.61 -1.02
CA LEU A 11 -5.38 10.17 -1.23
C LEU A 11 -4.09 9.80 -0.48
N GLU A 12 -4.15 8.87 0.46
CA GLU A 12 -2.99 8.36 1.20
C GLU A 12 -2.55 7.04 0.57
N ALA A 13 -1.26 6.89 0.23
CA ALA A 13 -0.73 5.66 -0.36
C ALA A 13 0.53 5.17 0.34
N ILE A 14 0.73 3.85 0.38
CA ILE A 14 1.89 3.17 0.96
C ILE A 14 2.39 2.11 -0.02
N GLU A 15 3.70 2.07 -0.24
CA GLU A 15 4.35 1.06 -1.06
C GLU A 15 4.42 -0.28 -0.33
N PHE A 16 4.06 -1.37 -1.00
CA PHE A 16 4.43 -2.70 -0.56
C PHE A 16 5.88 -2.99 -0.98
N ALA A 17 6.82 -2.44 -0.21
CA ALA A 17 8.26 -2.51 -0.51
C ALA A 17 8.91 -3.85 -0.14
N ASP A 18 8.36 -4.51 0.89
CA ASP A 18 8.85 -5.77 1.43
C ASP A 18 7.73 -6.50 2.21
N SER A 19 7.99 -7.75 2.60
CA SER A 19 7.13 -8.53 3.51
C SER A 19 7.50 -8.36 4.99
N GLU A 20 8.25 -7.32 5.35
CA GLU A 20 8.65 -7.11 6.73
C GLU A 20 7.48 -6.63 7.59
N ARG A 21 7.58 -6.89 8.89
CA ARG A 21 6.54 -6.56 9.87
C ARG A 21 6.13 -5.09 9.81
N GLU A 22 7.08 -4.19 9.63
CA GLU A 22 6.82 -2.75 9.64
C GLU A 22 5.92 -2.34 8.46
N THR A 23 6.25 -2.77 7.24
CA THR A 23 5.44 -2.53 6.03
C THR A 23 4.03 -3.10 6.20
N ILE A 24 3.89 -4.32 6.72
CA ILE A 24 2.58 -4.94 6.96
C ILE A 24 1.77 -4.17 8.00
N GLN A 25 2.39 -3.73 9.10
CA GLN A 25 1.70 -2.93 10.13
C GLN A 25 1.20 -1.60 9.57
N GLN A 26 1.99 -0.95 8.72
CA GLN A 26 1.60 0.30 8.07
C GLN A 26 0.43 0.10 7.10
N LEU A 27 0.45 -0.96 6.30
CA LEU A 27 -0.66 -1.29 5.41
C LEU A 27 -1.95 -1.62 6.20
N ILE A 28 -1.84 -2.32 7.34
CA ILE A 28 -2.97 -2.53 8.26
C ILE A 28 -3.47 -1.20 8.82
N ALA A 29 -2.58 -0.29 9.20
CA ALA A 29 -2.96 1.03 9.73
C ALA A 29 -3.67 1.90 8.68
N LEU A 30 -3.21 1.87 7.42
CA LEU A 30 -3.83 2.58 6.30
C LEU A 30 -5.21 2.01 5.97
N THR A 31 -5.32 0.69 5.83
CA THR A 31 -6.52 0.04 5.31
C THR A 31 -7.55 -0.29 6.39
N GLY A 32 -7.12 -0.45 7.64
CA GLY A 32 -7.92 -1.04 8.72
C GLY A 32 -8.30 -2.51 8.44
N LYS A 33 -7.59 -3.20 7.54
CA LYS A 33 -7.87 -4.57 7.11
C LYS A 33 -6.74 -5.51 7.52
N SER A 34 -7.11 -6.77 7.73
CA SER A 34 -6.12 -7.84 7.89
C SER A 34 -5.39 -8.10 6.58
N ILE A 35 -4.10 -8.45 6.69
CA ILE A 35 -3.23 -8.70 5.55
C ILE A 35 -2.61 -10.09 5.67
N THR A 36 -2.62 -10.84 4.58
CA THR A 36 -1.85 -12.08 4.40
C THR A 36 -0.66 -11.81 3.51
N VAL A 37 0.43 -12.56 3.71
CA VAL A 37 1.61 -12.54 2.84
C VAL A 37 1.78 -13.92 2.25
N GLU A 38 1.94 -13.98 0.93
CA GLU A 38 2.13 -15.20 0.17
C GLU A 38 3.43 -15.15 -0.62
N TYR A 39 4.12 -16.29 -0.67
CA TYR A 39 5.31 -16.50 -1.47
C TYR A 39 4.92 -17.43 -2.61
N GLY A 40 4.97 -16.92 -3.83
CA GLY A 40 4.72 -17.68 -5.04
C GLY A 40 5.80 -18.72 -5.30
N GLU A 41 5.47 -19.74 -6.09
CA GLU A 41 6.43 -20.77 -6.53
C GLU A 41 7.55 -20.18 -7.42
N ASP A 42 7.28 -19.02 -8.03
CA ASP A 42 8.24 -18.18 -8.77
C ASP A 42 9.18 -17.38 -7.86
N GLY A 43 9.01 -17.48 -6.54
CA GLY A 43 9.72 -16.68 -5.55
C GLY A 43 9.16 -15.26 -5.39
N ALA A 44 8.06 -14.91 -6.07
CA ALA A 44 7.45 -13.59 -5.94
C ALA A 44 6.74 -13.46 -4.59
N VAL A 45 6.88 -12.29 -3.96
CA VAL A 45 6.18 -11.96 -2.72
C VAL A 45 4.96 -11.11 -3.05
N ARG A 46 3.82 -11.48 -2.48
CA ARG A 46 2.54 -10.78 -2.65
C ARG A 46 1.88 -10.61 -1.29
N ALA A 47 1.12 -9.54 -1.14
CA ALA A 47 0.25 -9.37 0.02
C ALA A 47 -1.23 -9.34 -0.39
N GLY A 48 -2.06 -10.02 0.37
CA GLY A 48 -3.51 -10.06 0.22
C GLY A 48 -4.19 -9.19 1.28
N ILE A 49 -4.85 -8.12 0.87
CA ILE A 49 -5.67 -7.29 1.75
C ILE A 49 -7.08 -7.89 1.78
N ILE A 50 -7.50 -8.37 2.95
CA ILE A 50 -8.80 -9.04 3.12
C ILE A 50 -9.90 -7.98 3.23
N MET A 51 -10.66 -7.79 2.15
CA MET A 51 -11.73 -6.78 2.08
C MET A 51 -13.02 -7.28 2.73
N ASP A 52 -13.38 -8.54 2.46
CA ASP A 52 -14.48 -9.29 3.07
C ASP A 52 -14.16 -10.82 3.04
N ALA A 53 -15.10 -11.67 3.46
CA ALA A 53 -14.89 -13.12 3.57
C ALA A 53 -14.55 -13.83 2.24
N ALA A 54 -14.83 -13.22 1.08
CA ALA A 54 -14.59 -13.80 -0.24
C ALA A 54 -13.80 -12.87 -1.19
N LYS A 55 -13.49 -11.64 -0.78
CA LYS A 55 -12.76 -10.66 -1.60
C LYS A 55 -11.44 -10.28 -0.96
N MET A 56 -10.38 -10.45 -1.74
CA MET A 56 -9.05 -9.95 -1.43
C MET A 56 -8.57 -9.03 -2.54
N LYS A 57 -7.80 -8.01 -2.18
CA LYS A 57 -7.00 -7.23 -3.12
C LYS A 57 -5.55 -7.64 -2.99
N VAL A 58 -4.95 -8.06 -4.10
CA VAL A 58 -3.57 -8.55 -4.13
C VAL A 58 -2.65 -7.42 -4.57
N VAL A 59 -1.65 -7.11 -3.76
CA VAL A 59 -0.58 -6.15 -4.05
C VAL A 59 0.73 -6.92 -4.25
N ASN A 60 1.43 -6.61 -5.34
CA ASN A 60 2.77 -7.14 -5.61
C ASN A 60 3.84 -6.20 -5.08
N LEU A 61 5.06 -6.71 -4.85
CA LEU A 61 6.19 -5.88 -4.46
C LEU A 61 6.38 -4.70 -5.43
N GLY A 62 6.60 -3.50 -4.86
CA GLY A 62 6.77 -2.24 -5.59
C GLY A 62 5.47 -1.55 -5.99
N GLN A 63 4.31 -2.18 -5.79
CA GLN A 63 3.00 -1.53 -5.99
C GLN A 63 2.56 -0.76 -4.74
N TYR A 64 1.66 0.19 -4.94
CA TYR A 64 1.14 1.05 -3.89
C TYR A 64 -0.30 0.70 -3.55
N VAL A 65 -0.57 0.61 -2.26
CA VAL A 65 -1.93 0.52 -1.71
C VAL A 65 -2.35 1.93 -1.33
N TYR A 66 -3.52 2.36 -1.77
CA TYR A 66 -4.06 3.67 -1.40
C TYR A 66 -5.44 3.59 -0.78
N ARG A 67 -5.77 4.60 0.03
CA ARG A 67 -7.10 4.87 0.56
C ARG A 67 -7.55 6.26 0.13
N ASP A 68 -8.71 6.34 -0.51
CA ASP A 68 -9.32 7.62 -0.86
C ASP A 68 -10.16 8.20 0.31
N ARG A 69 -10.70 9.40 0.12
CA ARG A 69 -11.55 10.10 1.12
C ARG A 69 -12.85 9.37 1.45
N GLU A 70 -13.36 8.54 0.55
CA GLU A 70 -14.56 7.74 0.77
C GLU A 70 -14.24 6.44 1.55
N GLY A 71 -12.96 6.16 1.78
CA GLY A 71 -12.49 4.96 2.45
C GLY A 71 -12.33 3.77 1.50
N ASN A 72 -12.42 3.97 0.18
CA ASN A 72 -12.17 2.91 -0.78
C ASN A 72 -10.67 2.61 -0.83
N ILE A 73 -10.36 1.32 -0.83
CA ILE A 73 -8.98 0.83 -0.94
C ILE A 73 -8.70 0.44 -2.39
N GLY A 74 -7.63 0.98 -2.95
CA GLY A 74 -7.16 0.66 -4.30
C GLY A 74 -5.70 0.25 -4.32
N ILE A 75 -5.27 -0.25 -5.48
CA ILE A 75 -3.89 -0.65 -5.76
C ILE A 75 -3.50 -0.02 -7.09
N CYS A 76 -2.31 0.56 -7.16
CA CYS A 76 -1.79 1.19 -8.36
C CYS A 76 -0.25 1.13 -8.41
N ASP A 77 0.31 1.35 -9.59
CA ASP A 77 1.75 1.50 -9.78
C ASP A 77 2.20 2.94 -9.50
N TYR A 78 3.52 3.15 -9.37
CA TYR A 78 4.10 4.46 -9.10
C TYR A 78 3.73 5.50 -10.17
N GLU A 79 3.77 5.09 -11.44
CA GLU A 79 3.46 5.91 -12.61
C GLU A 79 2.05 6.50 -12.52
N TYR A 80 1.08 5.70 -12.07
CA TYR A 80 -0.29 6.15 -11.87
C TYR A 80 -0.35 7.29 -10.83
N LEU A 81 0.45 7.19 -9.77
CA LEU A 81 0.47 8.17 -8.69
C LEU A 81 1.10 9.49 -9.13
N VAL A 82 2.26 9.44 -9.79
CA VAL A 82 2.98 10.66 -10.20
C VAL A 82 2.34 11.38 -11.38
N GLU A 83 1.60 10.68 -12.25
CA GLU A 83 0.85 11.32 -13.34
C GLU A 83 -0.39 12.07 -12.85
N ARG A 84 -0.98 11.63 -11.73
CA ARG A 84 -2.28 12.14 -11.24
C ARG A 84 -2.17 12.98 -9.98
N PHE A 85 -1.10 12.85 -9.21
CA PHE A 85 -0.98 13.42 -7.88
C PHE A 85 0.40 14.02 -7.65
N GLU A 86 0.45 15.17 -6.97
CA GLU A 86 1.72 15.74 -6.52
C GLU A 86 2.28 14.92 -5.33
N LEU A 87 3.57 14.57 -5.42
CA LEU A 87 4.32 13.99 -4.31
C LEU A 87 4.62 15.11 -3.31
N LEU A 88 3.93 15.11 -2.17
CA LEU A 88 4.09 16.18 -1.15
C LEU A 88 5.16 15.86 -0.10
N ASP A 89 5.42 14.60 0.23
CA ASP A 89 6.47 14.26 1.19
C ASP A 89 6.97 12.80 1.05
N THR A 90 8.27 12.61 1.27
CA THR A 90 8.87 11.29 1.47
C THR A 90 9.36 11.27 2.90
N THR A 91 8.55 10.80 3.85
CA THR A 91 9.05 10.63 5.22
C THR A 91 10.00 9.44 5.26
N PRO A 92 11.31 9.64 5.54
CA PRO A 92 12.17 8.51 5.84
C PRO A 92 11.67 7.89 7.14
N THR A 93 11.52 6.57 7.15
CA THR A 93 11.33 5.81 8.39
C THR A 93 12.59 5.99 9.24
N GLU A 94 12.63 7.00 10.10
CA GLU A 94 13.61 7.04 11.19
C GLU A 94 13.22 5.96 12.19
N SER A 95 13.95 4.85 12.11
CA SER A 95 13.95 3.78 13.11
C SER A 95 14.29 4.37 14.48
N ASN A 96 13.37 4.21 15.44
CA ASN A 96 13.63 4.40 16.86
C ASN A 96 13.85 3.04 17.52
#